data_AF-A0A379W524-F1
#
_entry.id   AF-A0A379W524-F1
#
_cell.length_a   1.000
_cell.length_b   1.000
_cell.length_c   1.000
_cell.angle_alpha   90.00
_cell.angle_beta   90.00
_cell.angle_gamma   90.00
#
_symmetry.space_group_name_H-M   'P 1'
#
loop_
_entity.id
_entity.type
_entity.pdbx_description
1 polymer ?
#
loop_
_entity_poly.entity_id
_entity_poly.type
_entity_poly.pdbx_seq_one_letter_code
_entity_poly.pdbx_strand_id
1 'polypeptide(L)'
;MANRMILNETAWFGRGAVDALTDEVTRRGYHKALIVTDKTLVQCGVVDKVTSRMDAAGLAWEIYAGVIPNPTISVVQEGLKVFTQSGADYLIAIGGGSPQDTCKAIGIISNNPEFADVRSLEGLSPTRKPSVPIMAIPTTAEPRRKSLSIM
;
A
#
# COMPACT_ATOMS: atom_id res chain seq x y z
N MET A 1 8.83 -22.78 -24.83
CA MET A 1 9.18 -21.73 -23.85
C MET A 1 7.92 -21.38 -23.09
N ALA A 2 7.92 -21.38 -21.76
CA ALA A 2 6.73 -21.08 -20.95
C ALA A 2 6.64 -19.58 -20.66
N ASN A 3 5.42 -19.03 -20.69
CA ASN A 3 5.14 -17.63 -20.33
C ASN A 3 4.69 -17.55 -18.87
N ARG A 4 5.19 -16.57 -18.13
CA ARG A 4 4.80 -16.33 -16.72
C ARG A 4 3.85 -15.13 -16.62
N MET A 5 2.75 -15.30 -15.89
CA MET A 5 1.79 -14.24 -15.57
C MET A 5 1.72 -14.06 -14.06
N ILE A 6 1.84 -12.81 -13.58
CA ILE A 6 1.66 -12.45 -12.18
C ILE A 6 0.46 -11.51 -12.12
N LEU A 7 -0.52 -11.87 -11.30
CA LEU A 7 -1.78 -11.15 -11.11
C LEU A 7 -2.07 -11.04 -9.61
N ASN A 8 -2.99 -10.16 -9.25
CA ASN A 8 -3.53 -10.15 -7.90
C ASN A 8 -4.31 -11.44 -7.65
N GLU A 9 -4.12 -12.05 -6.48
CA GLU A 9 -4.93 -13.19 -6.06
C GLU A 9 -6.38 -12.77 -5.80
N THR A 10 -6.59 -11.57 -5.26
CA THR A 10 -7.92 -11.01 -4.97
C THR A 10 -8.03 -9.59 -5.49
N ALA A 11 -9.12 -9.30 -6.22
CA ALA A 11 -9.43 -7.96 -6.67
C ALA A 11 -10.94 -7.70 -6.65
N TRP A 12 -11.32 -6.51 -6.18
CA TRP A 12 -12.71 -6.03 -6.16
C TRP A 12 -12.90 -4.88 -7.15
N PHE A 13 -14.02 -4.92 -7.88
CA PHE A 13 -14.33 -3.99 -8.96
C PHE A 13 -15.70 -3.34 -8.77
N GLY A 14 -15.85 -2.10 -9.24
CA GLY A 14 -17.12 -1.38 -9.21
C GLY A 14 -17.18 -0.28 -8.15
N ARG A 15 -18.23 0.54 -8.21
CA ARG A 15 -18.52 1.53 -7.16
C ARG A 15 -18.87 0.80 -5.88
N GLY A 16 -18.31 1.24 -4.75
CA GLY A 16 -18.47 0.54 -3.47
C GLY A 16 -17.47 -0.61 -3.25
N ALA A 17 -16.56 -0.91 -4.18
CA ALA A 17 -15.57 -1.98 -3.99
C ALA A 17 -14.70 -1.82 -2.72
N VAL A 18 -14.52 -0.59 -2.25
CA VAL A 18 -13.81 -0.30 -0.99
C VAL A 18 -14.52 -0.83 0.26
N ASP A 19 -15.83 -1.10 0.17
CA ASP A 19 -16.61 -1.64 1.28
C ASP A 19 -16.16 -3.08 1.64
N ALA A 20 -15.57 -3.82 0.70
CA ALA A 20 -15.01 -5.14 0.95
C ALA A 20 -13.68 -5.12 1.75
N LEU A 21 -13.07 -3.95 1.94
CA LEU A 21 -11.76 -3.83 2.57
C LEU A 21 -11.73 -4.38 4.00
N THR A 22 -12.71 -4.02 4.83
CA THR A 22 -12.73 -4.40 6.25
C THR A 22 -12.90 -5.91 6.43
N ASP A 23 -13.70 -6.54 5.57
CA ASP A 23 -13.90 -7.99 5.56
C ASP A 23 -12.62 -8.70 5.12
N GLU A 24 -11.90 -8.17 4.13
CA GLU A 24 -10.61 -8.72 3.69
C GLU A 24 -9.54 -8.62 4.77
N VAL A 25 -9.45 -7.50 5.48
CA VAL A 25 -8.54 -7.33 6.62
C VAL A 25 -8.85 -8.35 7.71
N THR A 26 -10.12 -8.48 8.06
CA THR A 26 -10.59 -9.41 9.11
C THR A 26 -10.32 -10.86 8.73
N ARG A 27 -10.65 -11.25 7.49
CA ARG A 27 -10.44 -12.61 6.96
C ARG A 27 -8.96 -13.00 6.95
N ARG A 28 -8.07 -12.04 6.68
CA ARG A 28 -6.61 -12.25 6.65
C ARG A 28 -5.96 -12.15 8.03
N GLY A 29 -6.70 -11.69 9.04
CA GLY A 29 -6.25 -11.62 10.43
C GLY A 29 -5.21 -10.52 10.70
N TYR A 30 -5.21 -9.44 9.91
CA TYR A 30 -4.30 -8.31 10.15
C TYR A 30 -4.80 -7.41 11.28
N HIS A 31 -3.87 -6.77 11.99
CA HIS A 31 -4.16 -6.04 13.22
C HIS A 31 -4.09 -4.52 13.07
N LYS A 32 -3.05 -3.98 12.43
CA LYS A 32 -2.85 -2.52 12.30
C LYS A 32 -2.29 -2.16 10.93
N ALA A 33 -2.99 -1.26 10.23
CA ALA A 33 -2.54 -0.76 8.93
C ALA A 33 -1.58 0.42 9.08
N LEU A 34 -0.64 0.54 8.13
CA LEU A 34 -0.14 1.84 7.72
C LEU A 34 -0.77 2.23 6.37
N ILE A 35 -1.49 3.35 6.37
CA ILE A 35 -2.03 3.98 5.17
C ILE A 35 -0.95 4.86 4.56
N VAL A 36 -0.54 4.54 3.33
CA VAL A 36 0.42 5.32 2.53
C VAL A 36 -0.34 6.12 1.48
N THR A 37 -0.24 7.45 1.56
CA THR A 37 -1.03 8.39 0.75
C THR A 37 -0.29 9.73 0.57
N ASP A 38 -0.90 10.66 -0.15
CA ASP A 38 -0.43 12.05 -0.27
C ASP A 38 -1.33 13.02 0.51
N LYS A 39 -0.82 14.23 0.76
CA LYS A 39 -1.54 15.28 1.49
C LYS A 39 -2.82 15.73 0.80
N THR A 40 -2.85 15.70 -0.54
CA THR A 40 -4.00 16.16 -1.32
C THR A 40 -5.19 15.23 -1.12
N LEU A 41 -4.98 13.91 -1.13
CA LEU A 41 -6.03 12.92 -0.89
C LEU A 41 -6.59 12.97 0.53
N VAL A 42 -5.75 13.31 1.52
CA VAL A 42 -6.19 13.60 2.88
C VAL A 42 -7.07 14.86 2.89
N GLN A 43 -6.61 15.96 2.30
CA GLN A 43 -7.35 17.23 2.26
C GLN A 43 -8.68 17.13 1.49
N CYS A 44 -8.74 16.28 0.46
CA CYS A 44 -9.96 16.04 -0.32
C CYS A 44 -10.95 15.07 0.38
N GLY A 45 -10.64 14.57 1.58
CA GLY A 45 -11.48 13.62 2.30
C GLY A 45 -11.60 12.26 1.62
N VAL A 46 -10.66 11.89 0.74
CA VAL A 46 -10.66 10.58 0.08
C VAL A 46 -10.20 9.51 1.07
N VAL A 47 -9.18 9.83 1.87
CA VAL A 47 -8.67 8.93 2.92
C VAL A 47 -9.74 8.69 3.99
N ASP A 48 -10.52 9.71 4.33
CA ASP A 48 -11.61 9.62 5.32
C ASP A 48 -12.67 8.58 4.94
N LYS A 49 -12.91 8.37 3.64
CA LYS A 49 -13.82 7.31 3.17
C LYS A 49 -13.32 5.93 3.55
N VAL A 50 -12.01 5.72 3.65
CA VAL A 50 -11.42 4.44 4.04
C VAL A 50 -11.36 4.34 5.57
N THR A 51 -10.79 5.34 6.23
CA THR A 51 -10.59 5.30 7.68
C THR A 51 -11.89 5.26 8.46
N SER A 52 -12.94 5.98 8.02
CA SER A 52 -14.27 5.88 8.68
C SER A 52 -14.86 4.47 8.68
N ARG A 53 -14.60 3.67 7.64
CA ARG A 53 -15.02 2.26 7.58
C ARG A 53 -14.16 1.40 8.49
N MET A 54 -12.85 1.65 8.52
CA MET A 54 -11.93 0.95 9.42
C MET A 54 -12.28 1.23 10.88
N ASP A 55 -12.58 2.48 11.24
CA ASP A 55 -13.01 2.89 12.57
C ASP A 55 -14.32 2.19 12.96
N ALA A 56 -15.31 2.16 12.06
CA ALA A 56 -16.57 1.46 12.27
C ALA A 56 -16.39 -0.06 12.46
N ALA A 57 -15.36 -0.65 11.85
CA ALA A 57 -14.99 -2.05 12.00
C ALA A 57 -14.01 -2.32 13.16
N GLY A 58 -13.57 -1.29 13.90
CA GLY A 58 -12.60 -1.43 14.99
C GLY A 58 -11.19 -1.81 14.55
N LEU A 59 -10.83 -1.53 13.29
CA LEU A 59 -9.51 -1.84 12.72
C LEU A 59 -8.54 -0.68 12.96
N ALA A 60 -7.40 -0.96 13.59
CA ALA A 60 -6.40 0.06 13.87
C ALA A 60 -5.65 0.51 12.60
N TRP A 61 -5.32 1.79 12.52
CA TRP A 61 -4.55 2.34 11.41
C TRP A 61 -3.70 3.52 11.84
N GLU A 62 -2.70 3.83 11.02
CA GLU A 62 -1.87 5.03 11.08
C GLU A 62 -1.66 5.57 9.66
N ILE A 63 -1.35 6.86 9.50
CA ILE A 63 -1.21 7.49 8.17
C ILE A 63 0.20 8.02 7.96
N TYR A 64 0.80 7.65 6.83
CA TYR A 64 1.91 8.36 6.22
C TYR A 64 1.41 9.11 4.97
N ALA A 65 1.27 10.44 5.10
CA ALA A 65 0.81 11.33 4.03
C ALA A 65 1.96 12.12 3.35
N GLY A 66 3.21 11.67 3.51
CA GLY A 66 4.40 12.37 3.00
C GLY A 66 4.69 12.13 1.52
N VAL A 67 3.86 11.35 0.81
CA VAL A 67 4.11 11.01 -0.59
C VAL A 67 3.94 12.24 -1.50
N ILE A 68 4.87 12.38 -2.44
CA ILE A 68 4.88 13.41 -3.47
C ILE A 68 4.84 12.77 -4.87
N PRO A 69 4.44 13.52 -5.92
CA PRO A 69 4.61 13.08 -7.31
C PRO A 69 6.06 12.72 -7.61
N ASN A 70 6.30 11.62 -8.33
CA ASN A 70 7.64 11.05 -8.58
C ASN A 70 8.45 10.85 -7.26
N PRO A 71 8.04 9.89 -6.42
CA PRO A 71 8.56 9.77 -5.06
C PRO A 71 10.07 9.53 -5.06
N THR A 72 10.76 10.22 -4.15
CA THR A 72 12.21 10.09 -3.98
C THR A 72 12.55 8.97 -2.99
N ILE A 73 13.83 8.58 -2.96
CA ILE A 73 14.37 7.64 -1.97
C ILE A 73 14.09 8.11 -0.54
N SER A 74 14.22 9.41 -0.28
CA SER A 74 13.97 9.98 1.05
C SER A 74 12.52 9.80 1.51
N VAL A 75 11.55 9.89 0.59
CA VAL A 75 10.12 9.64 0.87
C VAL A 75 9.88 8.18 1.24
N VAL A 76 10.52 7.25 0.53
CA VAL A 76 10.46 5.82 0.88
C VAL A 76 11.06 5.55 2.25
N GLN A 77 12.23 6.13 2.55
CA GLN A 77 12.91 5.95 3.84
C GLN A 77 12.12 6.55 5.01
N GLU A 78 11.50 7.71 4.81
CA GLU A 78 10.61 8.32 5.79
C GLU A 78 9.39 7.42 6.04
N GLY A 79 8.71 6.97 4.98
CA GLY A 79 7.57 6.07 5.11
C GLY A 79 7.93 4.72 5.77
N LEU A 80 9.12 4.18 5.48
CA LEU A 80 9.64 2.97 6.13
C LEU A 80 9.87 3.16 7.63
N LYS A 81 10.40 4.33 8.03
CA LYS A 81 10.54 4.69 9.44
C LYS A 81 9.18 4.74 10.13
N VAL A 82 8.20 5.39 9.52
CA VAL A 82 6.83 5.46 10.05
C VAL A 82 6.22 4.05 10.15
N PHE A 83 6.40 3.19 9.14
CA PHE A 83 5.93 1.81 9.18
C PHE A 83 6.54 1.01 10.33
N THR A 84 7.84 1.17 10.55
CA THR A 84 8.55 0.45 11.63
C THR A 84 8.09 0.94 13.01
N GLN A 85 7.85 2.24 13.15
CA GLN A 85 7.43 2.86 14.42
C GLN A 85 5.96 2.66 14.74
N SER A 86 5.10 2.53 13.72
CA SER A 86 3.66 2.35 13.89
C SER A 86 3.30 0.98 14.48
N GLY A 87 4.17 -0.03 14.33
CA GLY A 87 3.84 -1.41 14.67
C GLY A 87 2.75 -2.00 13.76
N ALA A 88 2.56 -1.42 12.56
CA ALA A 88 1.67 -1.95 11.55
C ALA A 88 2.19 -3.29 11.01
N ASP A 89 1.27 -4.20 10.69
CA ASP A 89 1.57 -5.53 10.13
C ASP A 89 1.15 -5.66 8.66
N TYR A 90 0.45 -4.67 8.12
CA TYR A 90 0.12 -4.57 6.70
C TYR A 90 0.04 -3.12 6.22
N LEU A 91 0.01 -2.95 4.89
CA LEU A 91 0.00 -1.66 4.23
C LEU A 91 -1.29 -1.45 3.44
N ILE A 92 -1.79 -0.22 3.44
CA ILE A 92 -2.88 0.23 2.56
C ILE A 92 -2.35 1.38 1.70
N ALA A 93 -2.25 1.19 0.39
CA ALA A 93 -1.90 2.26 -0.54
C ALA A 93 -3.17 2.96 -1.03
N ILE A 94 -3.38 4.22 -0.68
CA ILE A 94 -4.49 5.03 -1.20
C ILE A 94 -3.91 6.08 -2.13
N GLY A 95 -4.21 5.97 -3.43
CA GLY A 95 -3.77 6.98 -4.39
C GLY A 95 -3.48 6.46 -5.79
N GLY A 96 -2.83 7.30 -6.59
CA GLY A 96 -2.33 6.94 -7.91
C GLY A 96 -1.02 6.16 -7.88
N GLY A 97 -0.21 6.29 -8.94
CA GLY A 97 1.07 5.60 -9.07
C GLY A 97 2.04 5.89 -7.92
N SER A 98 2.19 7.16 -7.54
CA SER A 98 3.13 7.58 -6.49
C SER A 98 2.90 6.89 -5.14
N PRO A 99 1.71 6.97 -4.48
CA PRO A 99 1.51 6.27 -3.21
C PRO A 99 1.65 4.76 -3.31
N GLN A 100 1.20 4.15 -4.42
CA GLN A 100 1.32 2.71 -4.61
C GLN A 100 2.77 2.24 -4.77
N ASP A 101 3.59 2.99 -5.50
CA ASP A 101 4.98 2.62 -5.74
C ASP A 101 5.83 2.86 -4.47
N THR A 102 5.57 3.95 -3.73
CA THR A 102 6.15 4.15 -2.40
C THR A 102 5.78 3.03 -1.44
N CYS A 103 4.50 2.63 -1.41
CA CYS A 103 3.99 1.56 -0.56
C CYS A 103 4.67 0.22 -0.85
N LYS A 104 4.85 -0.14 -2.14
CA LYS A 104 5.59 -1.34 -2.55
C LYS A 104 7.04 -1.30 -2.08
N ALA A 105 7.72 -0.17 -2.23
CA ALA A 105 9.10 -0.04 -1.78
C ALA A 105 9.21 -0.22 -0.26
N ILE A 106 8.33 0.40 0.53
CA ILE A 106 8.27 0.22 1.99
C ILE A 106 8.07 -1.26 2.34
N GLY A 107 7.08 -1.92 1.74
CA GLY A 107 6.74 -3.30 2.04
C GLY A 107 7.85 -4.29 1.66
N ILE A 108 8.53 -4.08 0.52
CA ILE A 108 9.68 -4.89 0.12
C ILE A 108 10.84 -4.72 1.09
N ILE A 109 11.23 -3.46 1.38
CA ILE A 109 12.42 -3.18 2.20
C ILE A 109 12.19 -3.62 3.65
N SER A 110 10.98 -3.50 4.17
CA SER A 110 10.66 -3.97 5.52
C SER A 110 10.97 -5.46 5.73
N ASN A 111 10.67 -6.30 4.72
CA ASN A 111 10.98 -7.73 4.78
C ASN A 111 12.38 -8.09 4.23
N ASN A 112 13.02 -7.20 3.48
CA ASN A 112 14.34 -7.39 2.87
C ASN A 112 15.24 -6.18 3.22
N PRO A 113 15.70 -6.07 4.47
CA PRO A 113 16.38 -4.87 4.98
C PRO A 113 17.74 -4.59 4.33
N GLU A 114 18.33 -5.55 3.63
CA GLU A 114 19.55 -5.37 2.84
C GLU A 114 19.39 -4.36 1.69
N PHE A 115 18.15 -4.03 1.32
CA PHE A 115 17.82 -3.04 0.27
C PHE A 115 17.43 -1.66 0.83
N ALA A 116 17.88 -1.31 2.04
CA ALA A 116 17.54 -0.04 2.71
C ALA A 116 17.98 1.22 1.93
N ASP A 117 18.92 1.10 1.00
CA ASP A 117 19.36 2.19 0.12
C ASP A 117 18.38 2.48 -1.03
N VAL A 118 17.36 1.63 -1.23
CA VAL A 118 16.31 1.69 -2.27
C VAL A 118 16.84 1.50 -3.69
N ARG A 119 18.02 2.04 -4.03
CA ARG A 119 18.63 1.98 -5.36
C ARG A 119 18.99 0.56 -5.77
N SER A 120 19.42 -0.25 -4.81
CA SER A 120 19.70 -1.68 -5.00
C SER A 120 18.49 -2.53 -5.44
N LEU A 121 17.27 -1.97 -5.41
CA LEU A 121 16.06 -2.62 -5.94
C LEU A 121 15.88 -2.41 -7.45
N GLU A 122 16.69 -1.59 -8.11
CA GLU A 122 16.54 -1.32 -9.54
C GLU A 122 16.66 -2.59 -10.40
N GLY A 123 15.76 -2.73 -11.39
CA GLY A 123 15.75 -3.88 -12.30
C GLY A 123 15.04 -5.11 -11.73
N LEU A 124 15.67 -6.28 -11.88
CA LEU A 124 15.16 -7.54 -11.33
C LEU A 124 15.66 -7.70 -9.89
N SER A 125 14.97 -7.05 -8.96
CA SER A 125 15.35 -7.04 -7.55
C SER A 125 15.47 -8.47 -7.00
N PRO A 126 16.65 -8.89 -6.49
CA PRO A 126 16.88 -10.26 -6.02
C PRO A 126 16.37 -10.46 -4.58
N THR A 127 15.10 -10.12 -4.34
CA THR A 127 14.46 -10.22 -3.02
C THR A 127 14.25 -11.69 -2.64
N ARG A 128 14.44 -12.00 -1.36
CA ARG A 128 14.31 -13.37 -0.84
C ARG A 128 13.00 -13.61 -0.11
N LYS A 129 12.40 -12.54 0.41
CA LYS A 129 11.11 -12.58 1.10
C LYS A 129 10.06 -11.78 0.33
N PRO A 130 8.79 -12.22 0.32
CA PRO A 130 7.69 -11.40 -0.16
C PRO A 130 7.64 -10.04 0.55
N SER A 131 7.01 -9.07 -0.10
CA SER A 131 6.64 -7.80 0.55
C SER A 131 5.75 -8.05 1.78
N VAL A 132 5.74 -7.10 2.70
CA VAL A 132 4.60 -6.94 3.63
C VAL A 132 3.30 -6.91 2.80
N PRO A 133 2.19 -7.52 3.27
CA PRO A 133 0.93 -7.53 2.53
C PRO A 133 0.43 -6.11 2.19
N ILE A 134 -0.01 -5.91 0.95
CA ILE A 134 -0.46 -4.59 0.47
C ILE A 134 -1.89 -4.68 -0.05
N MET A 135 -2.76 -3.80 0.46
CA MET A 135 -4.07 -3.51 -0.11
C MET A 135 -4.01 -2.18 -0.86
N ALA A 136 -4.18 -2.21 -2.19
CA ALA A 136 -4.10 -1.02 -3.03
C ALA A 136 -5.49 -0.50 -3.42
N ILE A 137 -5.78 0.76 -3.09
CA ILE A 137 -7.01 1.49 -3.41
C ILE A 137 -6.66 2.61 -4.41
N PRO A 138 -6.81 2.37 -5.73
CA PRO A 138 -6.45 3.35 -6.73
C PRO A 138 -7.44 4.52 -6.78
N THR A 139 -6.93 5.74 -6.89
CA THR A 139 -7.74 6.97 -7.03
C THR A 139 -7.64 7.62 -8.41
N THR A 140 -6.65 7.24 -9.22
CA THR A 140 -6.50 7.69 -10.61
C THR A 140 -6.88 6.59 -11.60
N ALA A 141 -7.60 6.95 -12.65
CA ALA A 141 -8.08 6.00 -13.65
C ALA A 141 -7.03 5.74 -14.76
N GLU A 142 -5.84 5.28 -14.39
CA GLU A 142 -4.83 4.84 -15.37
C GLU A 142 -5.15 3.42 -15.88
N PRO A 143 -4.79 3.05 -17.13
CA PRO A 143 -5.20 1.78 -17.74
C PRO A 143 -4.84 0.50 -16.96
N ARG A 144 -3.81 0.53 -16.10
CA ARG A 144 -3.29 -0.67 -15.42
C ARG A 144 -3.60 -0.78 -13.92
N ARG A 145 -4.31 0.20 -13.32
CA ARG A 145 -4.46 0.32 -11.85
C ARG A 145 -5.88 0.75 -11.47
N LYS A 146 -6.91 -0.04 -11.85
CA LYS A 146 -8.35 0.34 -11.69
C LYS A 146 -9.14 -0.43 -10.62
N SER A 147 -8.51 -1.32 -9.85
CA SER A 147 -9.20 -2.18 -8.89
C SER A 147 -8.59 -2.12 -7.50
N LEU A 148 -9.43 -2.30 -6.47
CA LEU A 148 -8.93 -2.69 -5.16
C LEU A 148 -8.19 -4.01 -5.35
N SER A 149 -6.90 -4.00 -5.06
CA SER A 149 -5.99 -5.11 -5.38
C SER A 149 -5.27 -5.50 -4.11
N ILE A 150 -5.31 -6.80 -3.77
CA ILE A 150 -4.55 -7.32 -2.64
C ILE A 150 -3.39 -8.14 -3.20
N MET A 151 -2.17 -7.67 -2.91
CA MET A 151 -0.90 -8.27 -3.32
C MET A 151 -0.17 -8.85 -2.12
#